data_AF-A0A9E6EV12-F1
#
_entry.id   AF-A0A9E6EV12-F1
#
_cell.length_a   1.000
_cell.length_b   1.000
_cell.length_c   1.000
_cell.angle_alpha   90.00
_cell.angle_beta   90.00
_cell.angle_gamma   90.00
#
_symmetry.space_group_name_H-M   'P 1'
#
loop_
_entity.id
_entity.type
_entity.pdbx_description
1 polymer ?
#
loop_
_entity_poly.entity_id
_entity_poly.type
_entity_poly.pdbx_seq_one_letter_code
_entity_poly.pdbx_strand_id
1 'polypeptide(L)'
;MNKILSNEKFWIALLILLALPFFIISFFAHPSADDFILSAVVRDDGFLTHFKQVYFDWSGRYFGTLIVSLNPLVFGWDFGYKLLPIALLLLFYASIYSLIKNIFKEENFAPRKHLISLIIFLLFINNIPSTSECIYWMTGSLTYFLAGSFTVFLFALYVKTGYSNKIKTSEIFLMTMLSIMIAGSNEVSMIFQLELSSLIIFYSLVTKKKICKTHLINWIIIIISTLIVVSAPGNYSRMDTFSGHFNIMYSFSESFVSFTKISVRFIQDPAFVIITLIFIAFLPYFRKFKNFNNIIKISPFYVLPISVLILISLFFPIVLSTGLSPALRIHNSVALIFVFLWFYNVSVLHNYIFAS
;
A
#
# COMPACT_ATOMS: atom_id res chain seq x y z
N MET A 1 -17.38 28.99 -20.30
CA MET A 1 -17.37 28.14 -19.09
C MET A 1 -17.64 26.66 -19.40
N ASN A 2 -18.75 26.30 -20.05
CA ASN A 2 -19.11 24.89 -20.35
C ASN A 2 -18.05 24.08 -21.14
N LYS A 3 -17.32 24.70 -22.09
CA LYS A 3 -16.24 24.02 -22.84
C LYS A 3 -14.97 23.71 -22.03
N ILE A 4 -14.72 24.45 -20.93
CA ILE A 4 -13.54 24.25 -20.08
C ILE A 4 -13.83 23.15 -19.06
N LEU A 5 -15.01 23.19 -18.43
CA LEU A 5 -15.44 22.20 -17.44
C LEU A 5 -15.66 20.81 -18.04
N SER A 6 -15.96 20.70 -19.34
CA SER A 6 -16.07 19.42 -20.04
C SER A 6 -14.73 18.86 -20.53
N ASN A 7 -13.63 19.60 -20.39
CA ASN A 7 -12.32 19.20 -20.90
C ASN A 7 -11.53 18.42 -19.83
N GLU A 8 -11.35 17.12 -20.05
CA GLU A 8 -10.59 16.24 -19.16
C GLU A 8 -9.14 16.72 -18.95
N LYS A 9 -8.52 17.36 -19.96
CA LYS A 9 -7.16 17.90 -19.85
C LYS A 9 -7.06 19.05 -18.84
N PHE A 10 -8.11 19.87 -18.73
CA PHE A 10 -8.15 20.96 -17.75
C PHE A 10 -8.13 20.41 -16.32
N TRP A 11 -8.97 19.41 -16.03
CA TRP A 11 -9.00 18.77 -14.72
C TRP A 11 -7.71 18.04 -14.39
N ILE A 12 -7.12 17.33 -15.35
CA ILE A 12 -5.80 16.70 -15.17
C ILE A 12 -4.74 17.74 -14.82
N ALA A 13 -4.69 18.86 -15.55
CA ALA A 13 -3.74 19.94 -15.27
C ALA A 13 -3.96 20.56 -13.87
N LEU A 14 -5.20 20.76 -13.46
CA LEU A 14 -5.54 21.25 -12.13
C LEU A 14 -5.09 20.28 -11.02
N LEU A 15 -5.35 18.99 -11.18
CA LEU A 15 -4.92 17.98 -10.19
C LEU A 15 -3.39 17.87 -10.13
N ILE A 16 -2.68 17.98 -11.26
CA ILE A 16 -1.21 18.05 -11.28
C ILE A 16 -0.73 19.30 -10.52
N LEU A 17 -1.37 20.45 -10.72
CA LEU A 17 -1.05 21.67 -9.99
C LEU A 17 -1.26 21.50 -8.48
N LEU A 18 -2.31 20.80 -8.06
CA LEU A 18 -2.56 20.49 -6.65
C LEU A 18 -1.55 19.48 -6.06
N ALA A 19 -0.95 18.63 -6.88
CA ALA A 19 0.09 17.71 -6.45
C ALA A 19 1.47 18.40 -6.33
N LEU A 20 1.69 19.48 -7.09
CA LEU A 20 2.98 20.16 -7.21
C LEU A 20 3.62 20.58 -5.86
N PRO A 21 2.90 21.07 -4.84
CA PRO A 21 3.49 21.40 -3.55
C PRO A 21 4.24 20.24 -2.90
N PHE A 22 3.75 19.01 -3.03
CA PHE A 22 4.41 17.82 -2.48
C PHE A 22 5.76 17.54 -3.16
N PHE A 23 5.85 17.80 -4.47
CA PHE A 23 7.12 17.70 -5.20
C PHE A 23 8.08 18.82 -4.80
N ILE A 24 7.60 20.04 -4.62
CA ILE A 24 8.43 21.19 -4.23
C ILE A 24 9.02 21.01 -2.83
N ILE A 25 8.23 20.53 -1.86
CA ILE A 25 8.68 20.32 -0.47
C ILE A 25 9.86 19.32 -0.40
N SER A 26 9.96 18.41 -1.37
CA SER A 26 11.07 17.44 -1.45
C SER A 26 12.45 18.11 -1.46
N PHE A 27 12.58 19.31 -2.05
CA PHE A 27 13.83 20.08 -2.07
C PHE A 27 14.23 20.69 -0.73
N PHE A 28 13.31 20.71 0.23
CA PHE A 28 13.49 21.17 1.61
C PHE A 28 13.59 20.01 2.61
N ALA A 29 13.55 18.77 2.14
CA ALA A 29 13.73 17.60 2.99
C ALA A 29 15.20 17.47 3.40
N HIS A 30 15.42 17.22 4.69
CA HIS A 30 16.73 16.99 5.30
C HIS A 30 16.75 15.64 6.03
N PRO A 31 17.92 14.96 6.07
CA PRO A 31 18.06 13.73 6.84
C PRO A 31 17.72 13.93 8.31
N SER A 32 17.11 12.92 8.95
CA SER A 32 16.81 12.97 10.38
C SER A 32 16.93 11.60 11.06
N ALA A 33 17.26 11.63 12.35
CA ALA A 33 17.33 10.47 13.24
C ALA A 33 18.10 9.28 12.61
N ASP A 34 17.41 8.18 12.36
CA ASP A 34 17.94 6.92 11.83
C ASP A 34 18.71 7.09 10.52
N ASP A 35 18.37 8.10 9.71
CA ASP A 35 19.01 8.35 8.43
C ASP A 35 20.52 8.59 8.57
N PHE A 36 20.95 9.26 9.66
CA PHE A 36 22.37 9.50 9.94
C PHE A 36 23.06 8.26 10.50
N ILE A 37 22.45 7.62 11.51
CA ILE A 37 23.04 6.48 12.22
C ILE A 37 23.26 5.34 11.23
N LEU A 38 22.23 5.00 10.46
CA LEU A 38 22.29 3.93 9.49
C LEU A 38 23.35 4.21 8.42
N SER A 39 23.38 5.44 7.90
CA SER A 39 24.34 5.80 6.85
C SER A 39 25.78 5.82 7.36
N ALA A 40 26.01 6.18 8.63
CA ALA A 40 27.32 6.07 9.26
C ALA A 40 27.76 4.61 9.40
N VAL A 41 26.92 3.75 9.99
CA VAL A 41 27.22 2.32 10.18
C VAL A 41 27.52 1.63 8.84
N VAL A 42 26.75 1.91 7.79
CA VAL A 42 27.00 1.30 6.47
C VAL A 42 28.31 1.79 5.85
N ARG A 43 28.73 3.05 6.07
CA ARG A 43 30.00 3.59 5.56
C ARG A 43 31.21 3.04 6.32
N ASP A 44 31.08 2.89 7.64
CA ASP A 44 32.19 2.50 8.50
C ASP A 44 32.38 0.98 8.54
N ASP A 45 31.29 0.22 8.69
CA ASP A 45 31.31 -1.24 8.91
C ASP A 45 30.92 -2.05 7.67
N GLY A 46 30.37 -1.39 6.66
CA GLY A 46 29.90 -2.01 5.41
C GLY A 46 28.49 -2.61 5.48
N PHE A 47 27.86 -2.70 4.32
CA PHE A 47 26.47 -3.19 4.16
C PHE A 47 26.24 -4.57 4.80
N LEU A 48 27.13 -5.54 4.55
CA LEU A 48 26.91 -6.92 5.00
C LEU A 48 26.94 -7.03 6.53
N THR A 49 27.78 -6.23 7.19
CA THR A 49 27.86 -6.16 8.65
C THR A 49 26.57 -5.57 9.22
N HIS A 50 26.14 -4.43 8.70
CA HIS A 50 24.88 -3.80 9.09
C HIS A 50 23.68 -4.73 8.88
N PHE A 51 23.62 -5.40 7.72
CA PHE A 51 22.53 -6.33 7.40
C PHE A 51 22.46 -7.49 8.40
N LYS A 52 23.61 -8.09 8.74
CA LYS A 52 23.69 -9.16 9.74
C LYS A 52 23.24 -8.67 11.11
N GLN A 53 23.78 -7.54 11.58
CA GLN A 53 23.40 -6.94 12.87
C GLN A 53 21.88 -6.72 12.93
N VAL A 54 21.29 -6.08 11.91
CA VAL A 54 19.84 -5.83 11.91
C VAL A 54 19.06 -7.15 11.89
N TYR A 55 19.42 -8.11 11.03
CA TYR A 55 18.69 -9.37 10.93
C TYR A 55 18.72 -10.19 12.22
N PHE A 56 19.87 -10.21 12.90
CA PHE A 56 20.06 -11.01 14.11
C PHE A 56 19.63 -10.32 15.40
N ASP A 57 19.69 -8.98 15.46
CA ASP A 57 19.53 -8.26 16.73
C ASP A 57 18.33 -7.30 16.76
N TRP A 58 17.74 -6.93 15.61
CA TRP A 58 16.71 -5.88 15.57
C TRP A 58 15.45 -6.15 14.72
N SER A 59 15.58 -6.69 13.51
CA SER A 59 14.46 -6.84 12.58
C SER A 59 14.72 -7.83 11.44
N GLY A 60 13.74 -8.67 11.15
CA GLY A 60 13.74 -9.59 10.00
C GLY A 60 13.44 -8.96 8.63
N ARG A 61 13.28 -7.63 8.56
CA ARG A 61 12.90 -6.89 7.34
C ARG A 61 14.04 -6.84 6.32
N TYR A 62 14.39 -7.96 5.70
CA TYR A 62 15.55 -8.06 4.81
C TYR A 62 15.53 -7.04 3.67
N PHE A 63 14.38 -6.80 3.03
CA PHE A 63 14.31 -5.85 1.92
C PHE A 63 14.30 -4.41 2.43
N GLY A 64 13.62 -4.14 3.55
CA GLY A 64 13.65 -2.85 4.23
C GLY A 64 15.08 -2.47 4.62
N THR A 65 15.81 -3.37 5.27
CA THR A 65 17.23 -3.18 5.62
C THR A 65 18.08 -2.97 4.38
N LEU A 66 17.90 -3.80 3.33
CA LEU A 66 18.62 -3.65 2.07
C LEU A 66 18.43 -2.26 1.46
N ILE A 67 17.18 -1.85 1.24
CA ILE A 67 16.91 -0.61 0.48
C ILE A 67 17.30 0.63 1.28
N VAL A 68 17.11 0.63 2.60
CA VAL A 68 17.54 1.75 3.45
C VAL A 68 19.07 1.80 3.54
N SER A 69 19.77 0.66 3.44
CA SER A 69 21.25 0.65 3.37
C SER A 69 21.82 1.13 2.03
N LEU A 70 21.01 1.17 0.97
CA LEU A 70 21.39 1.66 -0.36
C LEU A 70 20.95 3.10 -0.57
N ASN A 71 20.97 3.90 0.49
CA ASN A 71 20.45 5.26 0.46
C ASN A 71 21.49 6.30 -0.03
N PRO A 72 21.06 7.47 -0.51
CA PRO A 72 21.95 8.50 -1.06
C PRO A 72 23.03 9.00 -0.10
N LEU A 73 22.78 9.03 1.21
CA LEU A 73 23.71 9.56 2.20
C LEU A 73 24.93 8.64 2.42
N VAL A 74 24.77 7.33 2.20
CA VAL A 74 25.89 6.37 2.19
C VAL A 74 26.91 6.77 1.12
N PHE A 75 26.44 7.30 -0.01
CA PHE A 75 27.28 7.75 -1.12
C PHE A 75 27.69 9.23 -1.03
N GLY A 76 27.38 9.92 0.07
CA GLY A 76 27.62 11.36 0.22
C GLY A 76 26.77 12.22 -0.73
N TRP A 77 25.64 11.70 -1.21
CA TRP A 77 24.79 12.34 -2.21
C TRP A 77 23.56 13.01 -1.59
N ASP A 78 23.78 14.17 -0.96
CA ASP A 78 22.71 14.93 -0.29
C ASP A 78 21.59 15.35 -1.24
N PHE A 79 21.92 15.67 -2.50
CA PHE A 79 20.90 16.00 -3.49
C PHE A 79 20.01 14.79 -3.82
N GLY A 80 20.54 13.57 -3.76
CA GLY A 80 19.77 12.34 -3.94
C GLY A 80 18.70 12.15 -2.88
N TYR A 81 18.96 12.59 -1.64
CA TYR A 81 17.96 12.59 -0.57
C TYR A 81 16.73 13.42 -0.96
N LYS A 82 16.94 14.56 -1.62
CA LYS A 82 15.87 15.46 -2.10
C LYS A 82 15.10 14.92 -3.30
N LEU A 83 15.76 14.11 -4.14
CA LEU A 83 15.12 13.47 -5.29
C LEU A 83 14.33 12.21 -4.93
N LEU A 84 14.65 11.57 -3.80
CA LEU A 84 14.01 10.33 -3.38
C LEU A 84 12.48 10.47 -3.20
N PRO A 85 11.95 11.47 -2.46
CA PRO A 85 10.50 11.66 -2.34
C PRO A 85 9.81 11.87 -3.70
N ILE A 86 10.45 12.60 -4.62
CA ILE A 86 9.94 12.82 -5.99
C ILE A 86 9.81 11.49 -6.73
N ALA A 87 10.85 10.65 -6.68
CA ALA A 87 10.84 9.33 -7.30
C ALA A 87 9.74 8.42 -6.70
N LEU A 88 9.58 8.45 -5.38
CA LEU A 88 8.55 7.67 -4.69
C LEU A 88 7.12 8.15 -5.02
N LEU A 89 6.89 9.46 -5.12
CA LEU A 89 5.58 10.02 -5.53
C LEU A 89 5.23 9.61 -6.97
N LEU A 90 6.19 9.69 -7.89
CA LEU A 90 6.00 9.25 -9.28
C LEU A 90 5.74 7.75 -9.38
N LEU A 91 6.49 6.94 -8.62
CA LEU A 91 6.31 5.49 -8.55
C LEU A 91 4.93 5.13 -8.00
N PHE A 92 4.51 5.82 -6.93
CA PHE A 92 3.20 5.62 -6.33
C PHE A 92 2.07 5.99 -7.30
N TYR A 93 2.17 7.14 -7.98
CA TYR A 93 1.24 7.49 -9.04
C TYR A 93 1.18 6.42 -10.15
N ALA A 94 2.35 5.94 -10.61
CA ALA A 94 2.44 4.90 -11.63
C ALA A 94 1.79 3.59 -11.17
N SER A 95 1.90 3.24 -9.88
CA SER A 95 1.25 2.06 -9.30
C SER A 95 -0.27 2.15 -9.36
N ILE A 96 -0.83 3.31 -8.95
CA ILE A 96 -2.28 3.58 -9.01
C ILE A 96 -2.74 3.54 -10.47
N TYR A 97 -2.00 4.20 -11.38
CA TYR A 97 -2.34 4.19 -12.80
C TYR A 97 -2.33 2.79 -13.39
N SER A 98 -1.35 1.96 -13.03
CA SER A 98 -1.30 0.55 -13.45
C SER A 98 -2.54 -0.22 -12.97
N LEU A 99 -2.97 -0.01 -11.72
CA LEU A 99 -4.19 -0.63 -11.18
C LEU A 99 -5.43 -0.19 -11.94
N ILE A 100 -5.64 1.12 -12.09
CA ILE A 100 -6.79 1.70 -12.81
C ILE A 100 -6.82 1.24 -14.27
N LYS A 101 -5.66 1.16 -14.93
CA LYS A 101 -5.54 0.64 -16.30
C LYS A 101 -5.95 -0.83 -16.41
N ASN A 102 -5.67 -1.66 -15.41
CA ASN A 102 -6.03 -3.09 -15.44
C ASN A 102 -7.50 -3.34 -15.04
N ILE A 103 -8.08 -2.44 -14.23
CA ILE A 103 -9.53 -2.44 -13.92
C ILE A 103 -10.35 -1.98 -15.13
N PHE A 104 -9.94 -0.90 -15.80
CA PHE A 104 -10.60 -0.33 -16.98
C PHE A 104 -9.73 -0.53 -18.23
N LYS A 105 -9.87 -1.67 -18.92
CA LYS A 105 -8.98 -2.07 -20.03
C LYS A 105 -9.19 -1.26 -21.31
N GLU A 106 -10.37 -0.69 -21.50
CA GLU A 106 -10.80 -0.03 -22.74
C GLU A 106 -9.94 1.20 -23.06
N GLU A 107 -9.45 1.32 -24.29
CA GLU A 107 -8.49 2.36 -24.69
C GLU A 107 -9.14 3.75 -24.79
N ASN A 108 -10.41 3.82 -25.22
CA ASN A 108 -11.20 5.06 -25.27
C ASN A 108 -11.43 5.71 -23.90
N PHE A 109 -11.01 5.07 -22.82
CA PHE A 109 -11.09 5.57 -21.45
C PHE A 109 -9.76 6.19 -20.95
N ALA A 110 -8.74 6.33 -21.81
CA ALA A 110 -7.38 6.67 -21.40
C ALA A 110 -7.22 7.98 -20.57
N PRO A 111 -7.77 9.15 -20.96
CA PRO A 111 -7.59 10.36 -20.15
C PRO A 111 -8.30 10.26 -18.79
N ARG A 112 -9.45 9.56 -18.74
CA ARG A 112 -10.19 9.30 -17.50
C ARG A 112 -9.43 8.40 -16.53
N LYS A 113 -8.56 7.49 -17.03
CA LYS A 113 -7.67 6.71 -16.17
C LYS A 113 -6.70 7.62 -15.42
N HIS A 114 -6.06 8.57 -16.11
CA HIS A 114 -5.19 9.55 -15.46
C HIS A 114 -5.94 10.40 -14.44
N LEU A 115 -7.16 10.85 -14.77
CA LEU A 115 -8.00 11.62 -13.86
C LEU A 115 -8.31 10.82 -12.58
N ILE A 116 -8.80 9.60 -12.69
CA ILE A 116 -9.12 8.73 -11.54
C ILE A 116 -7.85 8.45 -10.72
N SER A 117 -6.73 8.18 -11.37
CA SER A 117 -5.47 7.93 -10.68
C SER A 117 -4.96 9.16 -9.92
N LEU A 118 -5.07 10.36 -10.50
CA LEU A 118 -4.71 11.60 -9.83
C LEU A 118 -5.64 11.90 -8.64
N ILE A 119 -6.94 11.62 -8.78
CA ILE A 119 -7.91 11.77 -7.67
C ILE A 119 -7.54 10.84 -6.51
N ILE A 120 -7.29 9.55 -6.77
CA ILE A 120 -6.90 8.59 -5.71
C ILE A 120 -5.55 8.98 -5.09
N PHE A 121 -4.58 9.38 -5.93
CA PHE A 121 -3.28 9.85 -5.48
C PHE A 121 -3.41 11.04 -4.52
N LEU A 122 -4.14 12.08 -4.92
CA LEU A 122 -4.37 13.28 -4.10
C LEU A 122 -5.20 12.98 -2.85
N LEU A 123 -6.24 12.14 -2.96
CA LEU A 123 -7.05 11.73 -1.81
C LEU A 123 -6.17 11.09 -0.73
N PHE A 124 -5.25 10.23 -1.14
CA PHE A 124 -4.32 9.59 -0.22
C PHE A 124 -3.36 10.61 0.38
N ILE A 125 -2.55 11.31 -0.44
CA ILE A 125 -1.47 12.17 0.09
C ILE A 125 -1.96 13.40 0.85
N ASN A 126 -3.20 13.87 0.64
CA ASN A 126 -3.78 14.96 1.44
C ASN A 126 -4.31 14.46 2.79
N ASN A 127 -4.74 13.21 2.89
CA ASN A 127 -5.35 12.66 4.10
C ASN A 127 -4.43 11.78 4.94
N ILE A 128 -3.20 11.51 4.49
CA ILE A 128 -2.24 10.71 5.28
C ILE A 128 -2.04 11.32 6.68
N PRO A 129 -2.06 10.49 7.74
CA PRO A 129 -1.81 10.91 9.12
C PRO A 129 -0.54 11.75 9.34
N SER A 130 0.58 11.36 8.75
CA SER A 130 1.86 12.07 8.84
C SER A 130 2.54 12.12 7.47
N THR A 131 2.53 13.30 6.85
CA THR A 131 3.16 13.53 5.54
C THR A 131 4.69 13.41 5.62
N SER A 132 5.29 13.90 6.71
CA SER A 132 6.73 13.83 6.93
C SER A 132 7.22 12.38 7.03
N GLU A 133 6.60 11.55 7.87
CA GLU A 133 6.98 10.15 8.03
C GLU A 133 6.72 9.27 6.80
N CYS A 134 5.73 9.63 5.96
CA CYS A 134 5.36 8.87 4.78
C CYS A 134 6.21 9.18 3.54
N ILE A 135 6.49 10.46 3.30
CA ILE A 135 7.02 10.94 2.01
C ILE A 135 8.45 11.47 2.13
N TYR A 136 8.78 12.16 3.22
CA TYR A 136 10.02 12.96 3.31
C TYR A 136 11.08 12.39 4.27
N TRP A 137 10.69 11.53 5.21
CA TRP A 137 11.63 10.80 6.05
C TRP A 137 12.09 9.55 5.30
N MET A 138 13.37 9.49 4.93
CA MET A 138 13.90 8.48 4.02
C MET A 138 13.69 7.06 4.51
N THR A 139 14.09 6.77 5.76
CA THR A 139 13.95 5.43 6.35
C THR A 139 12.49 4.98 6.36
N GLY A 140 11.57 5.86 6.78
CA GLY A 140 10.13 5.59 6.75
C GLY A 140 9.57 5.40 5.34
N SER A 141 9.95 6.28 4.41
CA SER A 141 9.42 6.29 3.04
C SER A 141 9.86 5.06 2.25
N LEU A 142 11.13 4.66 2.37
CA LEU A 142 11.66 3.44 1.76
C LEU A 142 11.09 2.17 2.39
N THR A 143 10.83 2.17 3.69
CA THR A 143 10.29 1.01 4.40
C THR A 143 8.80 0.82 4.15
N TYR A 144 8.02 1.91 4.13
CA TYR A 144 6.55 1.86 4.14
C TYR A 144 5.91 2.36 2.83
N PHE A 145 6.30 3.54 2.33
CA PHE A 145 5.65 4.13 1.16
C PHE A 145 6.04 3.45 -0.17
N LEU A 146 7.30 3.06 -0.29
CA LEU A 146 7.78 2.21 -1.39
C LEU A 146 7.06 0.85 -1.39
N ALA A 147 6.96 0.20 -0.23
CA ALA A 147 6.27 -1.06 -0.07
C ALA A 147 4.76 -0.95 -0.39
N GLY A 148 4.13 0.16 -0.01
CA GLY A 148 2.75 0.48 -0.39
C GLY A 148 2.59 0.61 -1.91
N SER A 149 3.53 1.28 -2.59
CA SER A 149 3.54 1.39 -4.05
C SER A 149 3.70 0.01 -4.72
N PHE A 150 4.60 -0.82 -4.21
CA PHE A 150 4.78 -2.20 -4.68
C PHE A 150 3.53 -3.05 -4.47
N THR A 151 2.85 -2.87 -3.33
CA THR A 151 1.59 -3.55 -3.02
C THR A 151 0.50 -3.22 -4.04
N VAL A 152 0.37 -1.93 -4.41
CA VAL A 152 -0.59 -1.51 -5.43
C VAL A 152 -0.22 -2.07 -6.81
N PHE A 153 1.07 -2.11 -7.17
CA PHE A 153 1.52 -2.77 -8.40
C PHE A 153 1.22 -4.27 -8.41
N LEU A 154 1.48 -4.97 -7.31
CA LEU A 154 1.19 -6.39 -7.17
C LEU A 154 -0.31 -6.64 -7.34
N PHE A 155 -1.16 -5.81 -6.72
CA PHE A 155 -2.60 -5.90 -6.89
C PHE A 155 -3.04 -5.63 -8.34
N ALA A 156 -2.43 -4.65 -9.01
CA ALA A 156 -2.67 -4.40 -10.43
C ALA A 156 -2.36 -5.64 -11.29
N LEU A 157 -1.29 -6.38 -10.97
CA LEU A 157 -0.93 -7.63 -11.64
C LEU A 157 -1.91 -8.76 -11.34
N TYR A 158 -2.40 -8.88 -10.10
CA TYR A 158 -3.47 -9.83 -9.76
C TYR A 158 -4.74 -9.57 -10.57
N VAL A 159 -5.18 -8.31 -10.70
CA VAL A 159 -6.32 -7.94 -11.54
C VAL A 159 -6.05 -8.30 -13.01
N LYS A 160 -4.88 -7.94 -13.53
CA LYS A 160 -4.51 -8.21 -14.94
C LYS A 160 -4.54 -9.69 -15.27
N THR A 161 -3.87 -10.50 -14.45
CA THR A 161 -3.66 -11.94 -14.67
C THR A 161 -4.90 -12.77 -14.33
N GLY A 162 -5.72 -12.34 -13.37
CA GLY A 162 -6.98 -13.01 -13.00
C GLY A 162 -8.06 -12.99 -14.09
N TYR A 163 -7.93 -12.08 -15.07
CA TYR A 163 -8.81 -11.96 -16.24
C TYR A 163 -8.09 -12.20 -17.58
N SER A 164 -6.88 -12.77 -17.56
CA SER A 164 -6.13 -13.07 -18.78
C SER A 164 -6.12 -14.56 -19.09
N ASN A 165 -6.23 -14.91 -20.38
CA ASN A 165 -6.07 -16.29 -20.85
C ASN A 165 -4.59 -16.70 -20.99
N LYS A 166 -3.68 -15.72 -21.06
CA LYS A 166 -2.23 -15.94 -21.16
C LYS A 166 -1.51 -14.98 -20.22
N ILE A 167 -0.63 -15.53 -19.37
CA ILE A 167 0.22 -14.76 -18.46
C ILE A 167 1.64 -14.80 -19.02
N LYS A 168 2.27 -13.64 -19.17
CA LYS A 168 3.65 -13.55 -19.70
C LYS A 168 4.65 -13.91 -18.62
N THR A 169 5.78 -14.52 -19.00
CA THR A 169 6.86 -14.84 -18.05
C THR A 169 7.36 -13.62 -17.28
N SER A 170 7.44 -12.45 -17.93
CA SER A 170 7.80 -11.19 -17.28
C SER A 170 6.80 -10.74 -16.21
N GLU A 171 5.51 -11.06 -16.36
CA GLU A 171 4.49 -10.76 -15.35
C GLU A 171 4.64 -11.67 -14.14
N ILE A 172 4.93 -12.95 -14.36
CA ILE A 172 5.21 -13.91 -13.28
C ILE A 172 6.44 -13.47 -12.50
N PHE A 173 7.53 -13.17 -13.21
CA PHE A 173 8.77 -12.68 -12.60
C PHE A 173 8.53 -11.43 -11.76
N LEU A 174 7.80 -10.44 -12.31
CA LEU A 174 7.50 -9.20 -11.60
C LEU A 174 6.61 -9.44 -10.37
N MET A 175 5.58 -10.28 -10.45
CA MET A 175 4.74 -10.65 -9.30
C MET A 175 5.58 -11.30 -8.19
N THR A 176 6.47 -12.22 -8.56
CA THR A 176 7.36 -12.90 -7.61
C THR A 176 8.31 -11.92 -6.92
N MET A 177 8.99 -11.07 -7.69
CA MET A 177 9.91 -10.07 -7.14
C MET A 177 9.19 -9.09 -6.21
N LEU A 178 8.05 -8.56 -6.63
CA LEU A 178 7.25 -7.66 -5.78
C LEU A 178 6.84 -8.35 -4.48
N SER A 179 6.38 -9.61 -4.55
CA SER A 179 5.92 -10.34 -3.36
C SER A 179 7.00 -10.55 -2.32
N ILE A 180 8.22 -10.89 -2.77
CA ILE A 180 9.41 -11.01 -1.94
C ILE A 180 9.75 -9.64 -1.32
N MET A 181 9.89 -8.61 -2.16
CA MET A 181 10.23 -7.25 -1.70
C MET A 181 9.23 -6.71 -0.69
N ILE A 182 7.92 -6.87 -0.93
CA ILE A 182 6.85 -6.41 -0.03
C ILE A 182 6.94 -7.14 1.32
N ALA A 183 7.13 -8.46 1.31
CA ALA A 183 7.23 -9.25 2.54
C ALA A 183 8.41 -8.77 3.38
N GLY A 184 9.57 -8.59 2.76
CA GLY A 184 10.79 -8.12 3.42
C GLY A 184 10.80 -6.64 3.80
N SER A 185 9.77 -5.85 3.45
CA SER A 185 9.77 -4.40 3.68
C SER A 185 9.29 -4.02 5.08
N ASN A 186 8.02 -4.32 5.39
CA ASN A 186 7.37 -3.98 6.66
C ASN A 186 6.19 -4.92 6.92
N GLU A 187 5.79 -5.01 8.19
CA GLU A 187 4.76 -5.94 8.66
C GLU A 187 3.38 -5.63 8.06
N VAL A 188 3.02 -4.35 7.91
CA VAL A 188 1.71 -3.94 7.37
C VAL A 188 1.53 -4.44 5.94
N SER A 189 2.50 -4.17 5.07
CA SER A 189 2.42 -4.55 3.66
C SER A 189 2.55 -6.07 3.49
N MET A 190 3.39 -6.71 4.31
CA MET A 190 3.55 -8.17 4.37
C MET A 190 2.22 -8.88 4.73
N ILE A 191 1.58 -8.47 5.82
CA ILE A 191 0.31 -9.05 6.27
C ILE A 191 -0.77 -8.80 5.24
N PHE A 192 -0.90 -7.56 4.74
CA PHE A 192 -1.92 -7.23 3.75
C PHE A 192 -1.79 -8.07 2.47
N GLN A 193 -0.58 -8.24 1.92
CA GLN A 193 -0.43 -9.06 0.72
C GLN A 193 -0.73 -10.54 0.98
N LEU A 194 -0.41 -11.06 2.17
CA LEU A 194 -0.71 -12.44 2.57
C LEU A 194 -2.22 -12.64 2.68
N GLU A 195 -2.93 -11.74 3.35
CA GLU A 195 -4.39 -11.79 3.47
C GLU A 195 -5.07 -11.66 2.11
N LEU A 196 -4.69 -10.66 1.31
CA LEU A 196 -5.26 -10.43 -0.01
C LEU A 196 -5.04 -11.62 -0.95
N SER A 197 -3.83 -12.15 -1.02
CA SER A 197 -3.52 -13.31 -1.86
C SER A 197 -4.25 -14.57 -1.38
N SER A 198 -4.37 -14.79 -0.06
CA SER A 198 -5.16 -15.87 0.53
C SER A 198 -6.63 -15.77 0.14
N LEU A 199 -7.22 -14.57 0.23
CA LEU A 199 -8.61 -14.30 -0.17
C LEU A 199 -8.83 -14.53 -1.66
N ILE A 200 -7.88 -14.16 -2.53
CA ILE A 200 -7.97 -14.42 -3.98
C ILE A 200 -7.98 -15.92 -4.29
N ILE A 201 -7.12 -16.70 -3.62
CA ILE A 201 -7.06 -18.16 -3.77
C ILE A 201 -8.36 -18.79 -3.25
N PHE A 202 -8.79 -18.42 -2.05
CA PHE A 202 -10.02 -18.91 -1.45
C PHE A 202 -11.25 -18.60 -2.30
N TYR A 203 -11.39 -17.34 -2.77
CA TYR A 203 -12.46 -16.94 -3.67
C TYR A 203 -12.46 -17.77 -4.96
N SER A 204 -11.29 -18.00 -5.56
CA SER A 204 -11.15 -18.80 -6.79
C SER A 204 -11.54 -20.26 -6.55
N LEU A 205 -11.19 -20.83 -5.40
CA LEU A 205 -11.60 -22.19 -5.00
C LEU A 205 -13.11 -22.30 -4.82
N VAL A 206 -13.73 -21.36 -4.11
CA VAL A 206 -15.16 -21.42 -3.79
C VAL A 206 -16.01 -21.17 -5.04
N THR A 207 -15.69 -20.14 -5.82
CA THR A 207 -16.54 -19.69 -6.93
C THR A 207 -16.21 -20.34 -8.27
N LYS A 208 -14.92 -20.52 -8.59
CA LYS A 208 -14.47 -21.04 -9.90
C LYS A 208 -14.08 -22.52 -9.84
N LYS A 209 -13.95 -23.10 -8.65
CA LYS A 209 -13.45 -24.49 -8.42
C LYS A 209 -12.10 -24.76 -9.09
N LYS A 210 -11.34 -23.70 -9.40
CA LYS A 210 -10.08 -23.75 -10.12
C LYS A 210 -9.18 -22.61 -9.67
N ILE A 211 -7.93 -22.93 -9.34
CA ILE A 211 -6.91 -21.96 -8.96
C ILE A 211 -6.01 -21.67 -10.17
N CYS A 212 -5.66 -20.39 -10.36
CA CYS A 212 -4.58 -20.03 -11.26
C CYS A 212 -3.23 -20.49 -10.69
N LYS A 213 -2.52 -21.37 -11.38
CA LYS A 213 -1.21 -21.91 -10.93
C LYS A 213 -0.22 -20.80 -10.57
N THR A 214 -0.17 -19.72 -11.35
CA THR A 214 0.68 -18.56 -11.07
C THR A 214 0.32 -17.90 -9.74
N HIS A 215 -0.96 -17.71 -9.44
CA HIS A 215 -1.40 -17.12 -8.17
C HIS A 215 -1.07 -18.02 -6.98
N LEU A 216 -1.22 -19.34 -7.14
CA LEU A 216 -0.86 -20.31 -6.10
C LEU A 216 0.65 -20.30 -5.80
N ILE A 217 1.48 -20.32 -6.84
CA ILE A 217 2.94 -20.24 -6.69
C ILE A 217 3.32 -18.91 -6.00
N ASN A 218 2.71 -17.80 -6.42
CA ASN A 218 2.98 -16.51 -5.80
C ASN A 218 2.55 -16.49 -4.32
N TRP A 219 1.41 -17.09 -3.98
CA TRP A 219 0.94 -17.23 -2.60
C TRP A 219 1.91 -18.05 -1.73
N ILE A 220 2.44 -19.17 -2.25
CA ILE A 220 3.46 -19.96 -1.56
C ILE A 220 4.73 -19.14 -1.33
N ILE A 221 5.16 -18.34 -2.31
CA ILE A 221 6.33 -17.46 -2.17
C ILE A 221 6.10 -16.39 -1.09
N ILE A 222 4.89 -15.81 -1.02
CA ILE A 222 4.53 -14.86 0.04
C ILE A 222 4.62 -15.53 1.41
N ILE A 223 4.12 -16.76 1.56
CA ILE A 223 4.23 -17.51 2.82
C ILE A 223 5.69 -17.73 3.20
N ILE A 224 6.51 -18.26 2.29
CA ILE A 224 7.94 -18.51 2.56
C ILE A 224 8.64 -17.21 2.96
N SER A 225 8.41 -16.13 2.22
CA SER A 225 9.01 -14.82 2.50
C SER A 225 8.56 -14.26 3.85
N THR A 226 7.29 -14.47 4.21
CA THR A 226 6.74 -14.07 5.52
C THR A 226 7.38 -14.88 6.64
N LEU A 227 7.55 -16.20 6.46
CA LEU A 227 8.20 -17.06 7.44
C LEU A 227 9.66 -16.67 7.68
N ILE A 228 10.40 -16.29 6.63
CA ILE A 228 11.77 -15.76 6.77
C ILE A 228 11.77 -14.51 7.65
N VAL A 229 10.85 -13.57 7.41
CA VAL A 229 10.77 -12.34 8.20
C VAL A 229 10.40 -12.65 9.65
N VAL A 230 9.34 -13.44 9.88
CA VAL A 230 8.81 -13.71 11.22
C VAL A 230 9.80 -14.52 12.06
N SER A 231 10.51 -15.48 11.47
CA SER A 231 11.49 -16.34 12.17
C SER A 231 12.83 -15.65 12.45
N ALA A 232 13.04 -14.42 11.97
CA ALA A 232 14.30 -13.72 12.20
C ALA A 232 14.50 -13.43 13.70
N PRO A 233 15.66 -13.81 14.28
CA PRO A 233 15.90 -13.68 15.72
C PRO A 233 15.84 -12.23 16.20
N GLY A 234 16.24 -11.27 15.37
CA GLY A 234 16.22 -9.85 15.72
C GLY A 234 14.83 -9.30 16.06
N ASN A 235 13.76 -9.90 15.53
CA ASN A 235 12.40 -9.50 15.93
C ASN A 235 12.14 -9.78 17.40
N TYR A 236 12.63 -10.91 17.90
CA TYR A 236 12.42 -11.34 19.29
C TYR A 236 13.32 -10.54 20.23
N SER A 237 14.60 -10.35 19.85
CA SER A 237 15.52 -9.45 20.58
C SER A 237 14.95 -8.04 20.73
N ARG A 238 14.36 -7.49 19.66
CA ARG A 238 13.69 -6.17 19.72
C ARG A 238 12.43 -6.21 20.58
N MET A 239 11.62 -7.27 20.47
CA MET A 239 10.37 -7.41 21.25
C MET A 239 10.65 -7.44 22.76
N ASP A 240 11.75 -8.08 23.19
CA ASP A 240 12.16 -8.15 24.60
C ASP A 240 12.51 -6.78 25.21
N THR A 241 12.79 -5.76 24.38
CA THR A 241 13.02 -4.38 24.85
C THR A 241 11.74 -3.67 25.31
N PHE A 242 10.56 -4.20 24.97
CA PHE A 242 9.27 -3.60 25.28
C PHE A 242 8.56 -4.35 26.40
N SER A 243 8.45 -3.77 27.60
CA SER A 243 7.78 -4.44 28.73
C SER A 243 6.29 -4.77 28.50
N GLY A 244 5.63 -4.11 27.54
CA GLY A 244 4.21 -4.30 27.22
C GLY A 244 3.91 -5.35 26.13
N HIS A 245 4.92 -6.03 25.60
CA HIS A 245 4.73 -7.06 24.57
C HIS A 245 3.80 -8.19 25.06
N PHE A 246 3.09 -8.84 24.13
CA PHE A 246 2.12 -9.92 24.37
C PHE A 246 0.87 -9.59 25.20
N ASN A 247 0.56 -8.33 25.49
CA ASN A 247 -0.75 -7.98 26.05
C ASN A 247 -1.85 -8.06 24.97
N ILE A 248 -2.50 -9.22 24.86
CA ILE A 248 -3.50 -9.51 23.81
C ILE A 248 -4.70 -8.55 23.88
N MET A 249 -5.24 -8.31 25.08
CA MET A 249 -6.43 -7.49 25.26
C MET A 249 -6.16 -6.04 24.85
N TYR A 250 -5.03 -5.48 25.32
CA TYR A 250 -4.58 -4.16 24.92
C TYR A 250 -4.31 -4.08 23.42
N SER A 251 -3.70 -5.11 22.83
CA SER A 251 -3.40 -5.17 21.40
C SER A 251 -4.66 -5.13 20.55
N PHE A 252 -5.70 -5.86 20.96
CA PHE A 252 -6.99 -5.82 20.27
C PHE A 252 -7.67 -4.45 20.43
N SER A 253 -7.72 -3.89 21.64
CA SER A 253 -8.34 -2.59 21.89
C SER A 253 -7.65 -1.47 21.13
N GLU A 254 -6.32 -1.39 21.17
CA GLU A 254 -5.56 -0.35 20.47
C GLU A 254 -5.62 -0.50 18.95
N SER A 255 -5.66 -1.72 18.43
CA SER A 255 -5.83 -1.96 16.99
C SER A 255 -7.20 -1.49 16.52
N PHE A 256 -8.25 -1.75 17.32
CA PHE A 256 -9.59 -1.24 17.05
C PHE A 256 -9.65 0.29 17.13
N VAL A 257 -9.06 0.89 18.17
CA VAL A 257 -8.95 2.36 18.31
C VAL A 257 -8.21 2.98 17.13
N SER A 258 -7.11 2.37 16.68
CA SER A 258 -6.31 2.85 15.54
C SER A 258 -7.09 2.76 14.22
N PHE A 259 -7.82 1.66 14.00
CA PHE A 259 -8.77 1.54 12.89
C PHE A 259 -9.87 2.61 12.95
N THR A 260 -10.45 2.88 14.12
CA THR A 260 -11.46 3.92 14.29
C THR A 260 -10.88 5.31 13.99
N LYS A 261 -9.67 5.63 14.49
CA LYS A 261 -8.98 6.91 14.22
C LYS A 261 -8.81 7.15 12.72
N ILE A 262 -8.34 6.13 11.97
CA ILE A 262 -8.23 6.22 10.51
C ILE A 262 -9.61 6.43 9.86
N SER A 263 -10.59 5.61 10.23
CA SER A 263 -11.93 5.68 9.63
C SER A 263 -12.58 7.06 9.85
N VAL A 264 -12.50 7.58 11.07
CA VAL A 264 -13.02 8.90 11.43
C VAL A 264 -12.29 10.01 10.65
N ARG A 265 -10.95 9.96 10.57
CA ARG A 265 -10.16 10.95 9.83
C ARG A 265 -10.62 11.09 8.38
N PHE A 266 -10.82 9.98 7.68
CA PHE A 266 -11.27 10.01 6.29
C PHE A 266 -12.75 10.42 6.15
N ILE A 267 -13.64 9.94 7.02
CA ILE A 267 -15.08 10.28 6.94
C ILE A 267 -15.33 11.76 7.30
N GLN A 268 -14.48 12.37 8.12
CA GLN A 268 -14.56 13.79 8.46
C GLN A 268 -13.96 14.70 7.38
N ASP A 269 -13.15 14.18 6.46
CA ASP A 269 -12.58 14.97 5.37
C ASP A 269 -13.64 15.30 4.30
N PRO A 270 -14.00 16.59 4.09
CA PRO A 270 -15.04 16.95 3.14
C PRO A 270 -14.70 16.53 1.71
N ALA A 271 -13.42 16.59 1.32
CA ALA A 271 -12.99 16.20 -0.01
C ALA A 271 -13.20 14.69 -0.25
N PHE A 272 -12.84 13.86 0.72
CA PHE A 272 -13.09 12.42 0.67
C PHE A 272 -14.57 12.06 0.59
N VAL A 273 -15.44 12.74 1.37
CA VAL A 273 -16.89 12.54 1.30
C VAL A 273 -17.45 12.95 -0.05
N ILE A 274 -17.09 14.15 -0.55
CA ILE A 274 -17.53 14.63 -1.86
C ILE A 274 -17.10 13.67 -2.97
N ILE A 275 -15.85 13.21 -2.96
CA ILE A 275 -15.35 12.26 -3.96
C ILE A 275 -16.05 10.90 -3.84
N THR A 276 -16.40 10.46 -2.62
CA THR A 276 -17.22 9.26 -2.42
C THR A 276 -18.61 9.41 -3.06
N LEU A 277 -19.28 10.56 -2.87
CA LEU A 277 -20.58 10.82 -3.49
C LEU A 277 -20.50 10.90 -5.03
N ILE A 278 -19.48 11.59 -5.55
CA ILE A 278 -19.21 11.62 -7.00
C ILE A 278 -18.97 10.20 -7.50
N PHE A 279 -18.14 9.42 -6.83
CA PHE A 279 -17.85 8.04 -7.22
C PHE A 279 -19.14 7.21 -7.28
N ILE A 280 -20.01 7.29 -6.27
CA ILE A 280 -21.32 6.63 -6.25
C ILE A 280 -22.15 7.00 -7.49
N ALA A 281 -22.22 8.29 -7.83
CA ALA A 281 -22.96 8.75 -9.01
C ALA A 281 -22.41 8.18 -10.33
N PHE A 282 -21.10 7.92 -10.42
CA PHE A 282 -20.46 7.34 -11.60
C PHE A 282 -20.43 5.80 -11.63
N LEU A 283 -20.80 5.11 -10.54
CA LEU A 283 -20.80 3.64 -10.49
C LEU A 283 -21.63 2.97 -11.59
N PRO A 284 -22.85 3.43 -11.96
CA PRO A 284 -23.61 2.85 -13.07
C PRO A 284 -22.84 2.88 -14.39
N TYR A 285 -22.04 3.92 -14.62
CA TYR A 285 -21.19 4.01 -15.79
C TYR A 285 -20.01 3.01 -15.70
N PHE A 286 -19.36 2.90 -14.54
CA PHE A 286 -18.24 1.98 -14.36
C PHE A 286 -18.61 0.50 -14.50
N ARG A 287 -19.85 0.12 -14.18
CA ARG A 287 -20.36 -1.25 -14.38
C ARG A 287 -20.38 -1.73 -15.82
N LYS A 288 -20.34 -0.81 -16.80
CA LYS A 288 -20.25 -1.17 -18.22
C LYS A 288 -18.93 -1.86 -18.54
N PHE A 289 -17.90 -1.65 -17.72
CA PHE A 289 -16.59 -2.28 -17.89
C PHE A 289 -16.56 -3.67 -17.28
N LYS A 290 -16.28 -4.68 -18.12
CA LYS A 290 -16.38 -6.12 -17.76
C LYS A 290 -15.56 -6.48 -16.52
N ASN A 291 -14.31 -6.01 -16.46
CA ASN A 291 -13.41 -6.31 -15.35
C ASN A 291 -13.92 -5.71 -14.04
N PHE A 292 -14.29 -4.43 -14.04
CA PHE A 292 -14.88 -3.76 -12.88
C PHE A 292 -16.14 -4.49 -12.39
N ASN A 293 -17.06 -4.81 -13.32
CA ASN A 293 -18.30 -5.51 -13.00
C ASN A 293 -18.06 -6.90 -12.39
N ASN A 294 -17.04 -7.63 -12.84
CA ASN A 294 -16.72 -8.95 -12.29
C ASN A 294 -16.10 -8.87 -10.88
N ILE A 295 -15.34 -7.81 -10.58
CA ILE A 295 -14.69 -7.63 -9.27
C ILE A 295 -15.75 -7.36 -8.17
N ILE A 296 -16.85 -6.69 -8.50
CA ILE A 296 -17.85 -6.23 -7.52
C ILE A 296 -19.02 -7.22 -7.30
N LYS A 297 -19.01 -8.37 -7.99
CA LYS A 297 -20.05 -9.42 -7.89
C LYS A 297 -19.84 -10.33 -6.67
N ILE A 298 -19.74 -9.72 -5.50
CA ILE A 298 -19.63 -10.40 -4.21
C ILE A 298 -20.67 -9.80 -3.27
N SER A 299 -21.18 -10.56 -2.31
CA SER A 299 -22.12 -10.04 -1.33
C SER A 299 -21.43 -9.04 -0.36
N PRO A 300 -22.01 -7.86 -0.10
CA PRO A 300 -21.46 -6.89 0.86
C PRO A 300 -21.38 -7.45 2.28
N PHE A 301 -22.24 -8.42 2.63
CA PHE A 301 -22.21 -9.10 3.94
C PHE A 301 -20.93 -9.91 4.19
N TYR A 302 -20.16 -10.24 3.14
CA TYR A 302 -18.82 -10.81 3.29
C TYR A 302 -17.74 -9.74 3.19
N VAL A 303 -17.85 -8.85 2.21
CA VAL A 303 -16.79 -7.88 1.89
C VAL A 303 -16.56 -6.89 3.03
N LEU A 304 -17.64 -6.37 3.64
CA LEU A 304 -17.54 -5.38 4.71
C LEU A 304 -16.84 -5.93 5.97
N PRO A 305 -17.29 -7.04 6.60
CA PRO A 305 -16.61 -7.56 7.79
C PRO A 305 -15.18 -8.00 7.49
N ILE A 306 -14.92 -8.61 6.33
CA ILE A 306 -13.54 -8.97 5.93
C ILE A 306 -12.67 -7.71 5.81
N SER A 307 -13.17 -6.63 5.22
CA SER A 307 -12.42 -5.38 5.08
C SER A 307 -12.08 -4.76 6.44
N VAL A 308 -13.02 -4.78 7.39
CA VAL A 308 -12.79 -4.31 8.75
C VAL A 308 -11.75 -5.19 9.47
N LEU A 309 -11.87 -6.52 9.33
CA LEU A 309 -10.93 -7.46 9.94
C LEU A 309 -9.51 -7.29 9.39
N ILE A 310 -9.36 -7.12 8.07
CA ILE A 310 -8.07 -6.78 7.44
C ILE A 310 -7.50 -5.51 8.10
N LEU A 311 -8.27 -4.41 8.14
CA LEU A 311 -7.72 -3.15 8.66
C LEU A 311 -7.31 -3.23 10.13
N ILE A 312 -8.01 -4.01 10.95
CA ILE A 312 -7.65 -4.26 12.36
C ILE A 312 -6.40 -5.16 12.45
N SER A 313 -6.32 -6.22 11.65
CA SER A 313 -5.20 -7.16 11.68
C SER A 313 -3.88 -6.51 11.29
N LEU A 314 -3.90 -5.46 10.46
CA LEU A 314 -2.70 -4.72 10.07
C LEU A 314 -2.03 -3.96 11.24
N PHE A 315 -2.78 -3.62 12.29
CA PHE A 315 -2.22 -3.01 13.50
C PHE A 315 -1.82 -4.05 14.55
N PHE A 316 -2.55 -5.16 14.61
CA PHE A 316 -2.51 -6.08 15.74
C PHE A 316 -1.11 -6.65 16.05
N PRO A 317 -0.34 -7.24 15.10
CA PRO A 317 0.99 -7.76 15.41
C PRO A 317 1.99 -6.71 15.86
N ILE A 318 1.82 -5.46 15.40
CA ILE A 318 2.71 -4.35 15.77
C ILE A 318 2.47 -3.98 17.23
N VAL A 319 1.21 -3.81 17.63
CA VAL A 319 0.87 -3.53 19.03
C VAL A 319 1.22 -4.73 19.91
N LEU A 320 0.99 -5.96 19.44
CA LEU A 320 1.33 -7.16 20.19
C LEU A 320 2.84 -7.26 20.47
N SER A 321 3.68 -6.89 19.50
CA SER A 321 5.14 -6.93 19.65
C SER A 321 5.72 -5.79 20.50
N THR A 322 5.03 -4.66 20.61
CA THR A 322 5.60 -3.46 21.28
C THR A 322 4.87 -3.05 22.54
N GLY A 323 3.60 -3.45 22.72
CA GLY A 323 2.75 -2.95 23.78
C GLY A 323 2.49 -1.44 23.71
N LEU A 324 2.74 -0.80 22.57
CA LEU A 324 2.61 0.65 22.38
C LEU A 324 1.58 0.96 21.29
N SER A 325 0.96 2.14 21.36
CA SER A 325 0.11 2.62 20.28
C SER A 325 0.91 2.74 18.98
N PRO A 326 0.36 2.34 17.82
CA PRO A 326 1.10 2.36 16.56
C PRO A 326 1.57 3.75 16.16
N ALA A 327 2.80 3.86 15.65
CA ALA A 327 3.33 5.11 15.11
C ALA A 327 2.54 5.62 13.89
N LEU A 328 2.68 6.90 13.55
CA LEU A 328 1.94 7.52 12.45
C LEU A 328 2.29 6.93 11.07
N ARG A 329 3.53 6.48 10.84
CA ARG A 329 3.90 5.70 9.64
C ARG A 329 3.11 4.41 9.42
N ILE A 330 2.69 3.75 10.51
CA ILE A 330 1.83 2.56 10.44
C ILE A 330 0.43 2.99 10.00
N HIS A 331 -0.09 4.04 10.64
CA HIS A 331 -1.36 4.67 10.27
C HIS A 331 -1.37 5.12 8.79
N ASN A 332 -0.27 5.68 8.27
CA ASN A 332 -0.13 6.03 6.84
C ASN A 332 -0.27 4.81 5.93
N SER A 333 0.37 3.70 6.29
CA SER A 333 0.32 2.47 5.51
C SER A 333 -1.08 1.85 5.51
N VAL A 334 -1.75 1.83 6.65
CA VAL A 334 -3.13 1.34 6.76
C VAL A 334 -4.12 2.28 6.07
N ALA A 335 -3.89 3.60 6.10
CA ALA A 335 -4.68 4.58 5.37
C ALA A 335 -4.73 4.30 3.87
N LEU A 336 -3.61 3.84 3.28
CA LEU A 336 -3.57 3.45 1.87
C LEU A 336 -4.56 2.32 1.58
N ILE A 337 -4.51 1.27 2.41
CA ILE A 337 -5.38 0.11 2.29
C ILE A 337 -6.85 0.49 2.53
N PHE A 338 -7.10 1.35 3.52
CA PHE A 338 -8.41 1.89 3.83
C PHE A 338 -9.05 2.57 2.61
N VAL A 339 -8.32 3.44 1.90
CA VAL A 339 -8.85 4.13 0.71
C VAL A 339 -9.33 3.13 -0.35
N PHE A 340 -8.53 2.12 -0.68
CA PHE A 340 -8.94 1.11 -1.67
C PHE A 340 -10.10 0.23 -1.19
N LEU A 341 -10.07 -0.22 0.06
CA LEU A 341 -11.16 -1.02 0.62
C LEU A 341 -12.46 -0.21 0.73
N TRP A 342 -12.40 1.08 1.03
CA TRP A 342 -13.56 1.96 1.09
C TRP A 342 -14.28 2.02 -0.26
N PHE A 343 -13.58 2.41 -1.33
CA PHE A 343 -14.18 2.49 -2.66
C PHE A 343 -14.63 1.12 -3.19
N TYR A 344 -13.94 0.04 -2.81
CA TYR A 344 -14.37 -1.31 -3.12
C TYR A 344 -15.69 -1.66 -2.42
N ASN A 345 -15.81 -1.43 -1.10
CA ASN A 345 -17.04 -1.67 -0.34
C ASN A 345 -18.21 -0.85 -0.87
N VAL A 346 -17.99 0.44 -1.16
CA VAL A 346 -19.00 1.32 -1.78
C VAL A 346 -19.47 0.75 -3.12
N SER A 347 -18.54 0.26 -3.95
CA SER A 347 -18.87 -0.36 -5.25
C SER A 347 -19.72 -1.63 -5.09
N VAL A 348 -19.34 -2.50 -4.15
CA VAL A 348 -20.05 -3.76 -3.87
C VAL A 348 -21.44 -3.50 -3.29
N LEU A 349 -21.55 -2.61 -2.30
CA LEU A 349 -22.83 -2.26 -1.68
C LEU A 349 -23.79 -1.64 -2.70
N HIS A 350 -23.31 -0.69 -3.51
CA HIS A 350 -24.12 -0.12 -4.59
C HIS A 350 -24.55 -1.20 -5.60
N ASN A 351 -23.69 -2.18 -5.91
CA ASN A 351 -24.03 -3.32 -6.79
C ASN A 351 -25.15 -4.19 -6.22
N TYR A 352 -25.07 -4.47 -4.94
CA TYR A 352 -26.10 -5.24 -4.25
C TYR A 352 -27.47 -4.52 -4.23
N ILE A 353 -27.50 -3.19 -4.07
CA ILE A 353 -28.75 -2.42 -3.98
C ILE A 353 -29.40 -2.16 -5.33
N PHE A 354 -28.61 -1.85 -6.36
CA PHE A 354 -29.14 -1.30 -7.63
C PHE A 354 -28.94 -2.20 -8.86
N ALA A 355 -28.25 -3.34 -8.73
CA ALA A 355 -28.05 -4.28 -9.83
C ALA A 355 -28.65 -5.67 -9.55
N SER A 356 -29.32 -5.85 -8.40
CA SER A 356 -30.14 -7.02 -8.06
C SER A 356 -31.48 -6.99 -8.78
#